data_AF-A0A9P8F044-F1
#
_entry.id   AF-A0A9P8F044-F1
#
_cell.length_a   1.000
_cell.length_b   1.000
_cell.length_c   1.000
_cell.angle_alpha   90.00
_cell.angle_beta   90.00
_cell.angle_gamma   90.00
#
_symmetry.space_group_name_H-M   'P 1'
#
loop_
_entity.id
_entity.type
_entity.pdbx_description
1 polymer ?
#
loop_
_entity_poly.entity_id
_entity_poly.type
_entity_poly.pdbx_seq_one_letter_code
_entity_poly.pdbx_strand_id
1 'polypeptide(L)'
;EERAWRQRQDERDAEQERRHQQALAQAAAEHDRILRNAIEAAETEALKQERERKQKEEEERRVLEAERSAKAAREAAERQRKKEELERQELEQQKRAAEEREIQEQEARLAQQKRQNEADALRRKQEQEASERKAKEEADAAAAAAKTAAAAPPAQAAPKTQQSQPQPASTLVTQPSTVPAAQPISKPATQIAAPSSASGAQSALKSTPAQLEAVHNRYLAIHKSLKKMREKVDEQSAPQWSISDYRRKINTVIGQFTPDKVKNRVALKRVLETLNEVLTSRPEPTINVTPFLANPPDNSERHMPLALVYLLNLISKLVINQFCSDNIATIDALAIVLVTVFSKPEYLHNGTTSLIDILLAKYHVVCPVLFGIYGNEKTDEGKQRIGWWEYVSLEDHKTRMAG
;
A
#
# COMPACT_ATOMS: atom_id res chain seq x y z
N GLU A 1 -33.66 33.61 83.99
CA GLU A 1 -32.81 33.89 82.81
C GLU A 1 -32.36 32.62 82.11
N GLU A 2 -31.59 31.73 82.76
CA GLU A 2 -31.00 30.52 82.17
C GLU A 2 -31.92 29.69 81.23
N ARG A 3 -33.17 29.41 81.62
CA ARG A 3 -34.13 28.68 80.74
C ARG A 3 -34.35 29.38 79.38
N ALA A 4 -34.41 30.71 79.37
CA ALA A 4 -34.55 31.53 78.15
C ALA A 4 -33.19 31.78 77.45
N TRP A 5 -32.08 31.25 77.96
CA TRP A 5 -30.82 31.10 77.22
C TRP A 5 -30.75 29.73 76.55
N ARG A 6 -31.10 28.65 77.28
CA ARG A 6 -31.17 27.28 76.73
C ARG A 6 -32.12 27.19 75.55
N GLN A 7 -33.35 27.72 75.69
CA GLN A 7 -34.33 27.76 74.59
C GLN A 7 -33.77 28.46 73.33
N ARG A 8 -32.95 29.51 73.47
CA ARG A 8 -32.30 30.21 72.35
C ARG A 8 -31.02 29.52 71.84
N GLN A 9 -30.54 28.46 72.48
CA GLN A 9 -29.63 27.48 71.87
C GLN A 9 -30.46 26.50 71.04
N ASP A 10 -31.45 25.86 71.67
CA ASP A 10 -32.34 24.86 71.05
C ASP A 10 -32.98 25.38 69.74
N GLU A 11 -33.45 26.64 69.73
CA GLU A 11 -33.99 27.33 68.55
C GLU A 11 -32.94 27.53 67.43
N ARG A 12 -31.67 27.83 67.77
CA ARG A 12 -30.59 28.04 66.79
C ARG A 12 -30.04 26.74 66.24
N ASP A 13 -29.94 25.71 67.08
CA ASP A 13 -29.50 24.38 66.67
C ASP A 13 -30.56 23.76 65.72
N ALA A 14 -31.85 23.93 66.02
CA ALA A 14 -32.95 23.54 65.13
C ALA A 14 -32.97 24.33 63.81
N GLU A 15 -32.68 25.64 63.82
CA GLU A 15 -32.48 26.42 62.59
C GLU A 15 -31.29 25.91 61.77
N GLN A 16 -30.16 25.60 62.42
CA GLN A 16 -28.95 25.11 61.76
C GLN A 16 -29.18 23.72 61.16
N GLU A 17 -29.86 22.83 61.87
CA GLU A 17 -30.25 21.51 61.35
C GLU A 17 -31.17 21.67 60.14
N ARG A 18 -32.21 22.52 60.22
CA ARG A 18 -33.08 22.81 59.07
C ARG A 18 -32.31 23.33 57.85
N ARG A 19 -31.34 24.24 58.04
CA ARG A 19 -30.48 24.74 56.96
C ARG A 19 -29.62 23.62 56.36
N HIS A 20 -29.09 22.72 57.20
CA HIS A 20 -28.31 21.57 56.74
C HIS A 20 -29.17 20.56 55.96
N GLN A 21 -30.34 20.17 56.48
CA GLN A 21 -31.30 19.31 55.79
C GLN A 21 -31.74 19.90 54.43
N GLN A 22 -31.99 21.22 54.37
CA GLN A 22 -32.31 21.92 53.12
C GLN A 22 -31.15 21.89 52.11
N ALA A 23 -29.91 22.08 52.57
CA ALA A 23 -28.73 22.00 51.71
C ALA A 23 -28.51 20.57 51.16
N LEU A 24 -28.71 19.54 51.99
CA LEU A 24 -28.67 18.13 51.56
C LEU A 24 -29.75 17.82 50.52
N ALA A 25 -30.99 18.29 50.74
CA ALA A 25 -32.09 18.10 49.79
C ALA A 25 -31.84 18.79 48.44
N GLN A 26 -31.24 19.99 48.45
CA GLN A 26 -30.83 20.70 47.23
C GLN A 26 -29.70 19.97 46.50
N ALA A 27 -28.69 19.47 47.22
CA ALA A 27 -27.59 18.71 46.64
C ALA A 27 -28.08 17.40 45.99
N ALA A 28 -29.01 16.69 46.62
CA ALA A 28 -29.65 15.51 46.04
C ALA A 28 -30.46 15.86 44.77
N ALA A 29 -31.25 16.93 44.80
CA ALA A 29 -32.05 17.36 43.65
C ALA A 29 -31.19 17.74 42.43
N GLU A 30 -30.06 18.43 42.63
CA GLU A 30 -29.10 18.74 41.55
C GLU A 30 -28.34 17.50 41.07
N HIS A 31 -27.96 16.58 41.97
CA HIS A 31 -27.37 15.30 41.58
C HIS A 31 -28.31 14.49 40.68
N ASP A 32 -29.58 14.36 41.06
CA ASP A 32 -30.59 13.65 40.26
C ASP A 32 -30.93 14.37 38.94
N ARG A 33 -30.68 15.69 38.85
CA ARG A 33 -30.78 16.46 37.60
C ARG A 33 -29.58 16.18 36.70
N ILE A 34 -28.37 16.14 37.25
CA ILE A 34 -27.13 15.82 36.54
C ILE A 34 -27.17 14.38 36.01
N LEU A 35 -27.65 13.41 36.82
CA LEU A 35 -27.80 12.01 36.38
C LEU A 35 -28.76 11.87 35.19
N ARG A 36 -29.94 12.52 35.23
CA ARG A 36 -30.89 12.50 34.10
C ARG A 36 -30.27 13.08 32.83
N ASN A 37 -29.67 14.26 32.92
CA ASN A 37 -28.98 14.88 31.78
C ASN A 37 -27.83 14.00 31.24
N ALA A 38 -27.11 13.28 32.10
CA ALA A 38 -26.04 12.38 31.69
C ALA A 38 -26.55 11.11 30.99
N ILE A 39 -27.70 10.57 31.43
CA ILE A 39 -28.38 9.44 30.78
C ILE A 39 -28.87 9.86 29.39
N GLU A 40 -29.58 10.99 29.28
CA GLU A 40 -30.04 11.52 27.99
C GLU A 40 -28.89 11.80 27.00
N ALA A 41 -27.75 12.31 27.50
CA ALA A 41 -26.54 12.50 26.70
C ALA A 41 -25.94 11.16 26.23
N ALA A 42 -25.88 10.15 27.11
CA ALA A 42 -25.36 8.82 26.76
C ALA A 42 -26.27 8.09 25.75
N GLU A 43 -27.60 8.17 25.90
CA GLU A 43 -28.56 7.60 24.96
C GLU A 43 -28.49 8.24 23.58
N THR A 44 -28.40 9.58 23.53
CA THR A 44 -28.29 10.31 22.25
C THR A 44 -26.95 10.08 21.56
N GLU A 45 -25.85 9.91 22.30
CA GLU A 45 -24.56 9.52 21.74
C GLU A 45 -24.57 8.06 21.26
N ALA A 46 -25.15 7.12 22.01
CA ALA A 46 -25.26 5.71 21.60
C ALA A 46 -26.08 5.57 20.29
N LEU A 47 -27.20 6.27 20.17
CA LEU A 47 -28.01 6.31 18.94
C LEU A 47 -27.25 6.92 17.76
N LYS A 48 -26.36 7.89 18.00
CA LYS A 48 -25.48 8.45 16.96
C LYS A 48 -24.43 7.44 16.51
N GLN A 49 -23.77 6.75 17.45
CA GLN A 49 -22.77 5.72 17.15
C GLN A 49 -23.39 4.53 16.39
N GLU A 50 -24.61 4.11 16.73
CA GLU A 50 -25.30 3.03 16.02
C GLU A 50 -25.64 3.41 14.56
N ARG A 51 -26.07 4.66 14.32
CA ARG A 51 -26.32 5.20 12.97
C ARG A 51 -25.04 5.26 12.15
N GLU A 52 -23.94 5.75 12.74
CA GLU A 52 -22.64 5.81 12.06
C GLU A 52 -22.11 4.41 11.71
N ARG A 53 -22.28 3.43 12.61
CA ARG A 53 -21.92 2.03 12.33
C ARG A 53 -22.73 1.46 11.17
N LYS A 54 -24.06 1.68 11.15
CA LYS A 54 -24.94 1.25 10.06
C LYS A 54 -24.59 1.90 8.71
N GLN A 55 -24.23 3.18 8.71
CA GLN A 55 -23.79 3.88 7.49
C GLN A 55 -22.47 3.30 6.95
N LYS A 56 -21.50 3.00 7.81
CA LYS A 56 -20.23 2.35 7.43
C LYS A 56 -20.46 0.93 6.89
N GLU A 57 -21.30 0.14 7.55
CA GLU A 57 -21.68 -1.21 7.10
C GLU A 57 -22.39 -1.19 5.73
N GLU A 58 -23.26 -0.19 5.47
CA GLU A 58 -23.90 -0.01 4.17
C GLU A 58 -22.90 0.46 3.09
N GLU A 59 -21.97 1.36 3.41
CA GLU A 59 -20.94 1.83 2.49
C GLU A 59 -19.95 0.72 2.12
N GLU A 60 -19.44 -0.04 3.10
CA GLU A 60 -18.61 -1.23 2.87
C GLU A 60 -19.34 -2.26 1.99
N ARG A 61 -20.63 -2.51 2.26
CA ARG A 61 -21.45 -3.41 1.44
C ARG A 61 -21.61 -2.91 0.00
N ARG A 62 -21.84 -1.60 -0.20
CA ARG A 62 -21.94 -0.99 -1.53
C ARG A 62 -20.61 -1.03 -2.29
N VAL A 63 -19.47 -0.84 -1.62
CA VAL A 63 -18.14 -0.99 -2.22
C VAL A 63 -17.89 -2.44 -2.64
N LEU A 64 -18.23 -3.42 -1.80
CA LEU A 64 -18.11 -4.84 -2.11
C LEU A 64 -18.99 -5.26 -3.30
N GLU A 65 -20.19 -4.70 -3.41
CA GLU A 65 -21.12 -4.95 -4.52
C GLU A 65 -20.66 -4.28 -5.84
N ALA A 66 -20.09 -3.07 -5.75
CA ALA A 66 -19.43 -2.40 -6.87
C ALA A 66 -18.19 -3.17 -7.37
N GLU A 67 -17.35 -3.70 -6.47
CA GLU A 67 -16.20 -4.53 -6.86
C GLU A 67 -16.64 -5.83 -7.54
N ARG A 68 -17.63 -6.53 -6.96
CA ARG A 68 -18.17 -7.78 -7.53
C ARG A 68 -18.77 -7.57 -8.92
N SER A 69 -19.56 -6.52 -9.11
CA SER A 69 -20.15 -6.19 -10.41
C SER A 69 -19.10 -5.74 -11.43
N ALA A 70 -18.11 -4.93 -11.03
CA ALA A 70 -16.98 -4.56 -11.88
C ALA A 70 -16.13 -5.78 -12.30
N LYS A 71 -15.91 -6.75 -11.40
CA LYS A 71 -15.23 -8.01 -11.74
C LYS A 71 -16.05 -8.84 -12.73
N ALA A 72 -17.35 -9.02 -12.48
CA ALA A 72 -18.25 -9.75 -13.39
C ALA A 72 -18.29 -9.12 -14.80
N ALA A 73 -18.31 -7.78 -14.89
CA ALA A 73 -18.25 -7.07 -16.16
C ALA A 73 -16.92 -7.28 -16.90
N ARG A 74 -15.78 -7.30 -16.20
CA ARG A 74 -14.47 -7.61 -16.79
C ARG A 74 -14.41 -9.03 -17.34
N GLU A 75 -14.88 -10.03 -16.56
CA GLU A 75 -14.92 -11.42 -17.01
C GLU A 75 -15.88 -11.64 -18.19
N ALA A 76 -17.01 -10.91 -18.25
CA ALA A 76 -17.92 -10.96 -19.37
C ALA A 76 -17.29 -10.37 -20.64
N ALA A 77 -16.61 -9.21 -20.53
CA ALA A 77 -15.89 -8.60 -21.65
C ALA A 77 -14.72 -9.47 -22.15
N GLU A 78 -14.00 -10.15 -21.25
CA GLU A 78 -12.94 -11.10 -21.63
C GLU A 78 -13.51 -12.33 -22.36
N ARG A 79 -14.62 -12.90 -21.85
CA ARG A 79 -15.33 -14.00 -22.51
C ARG A 79 -15.85 -13.61 -23.91
N GLN A 80 -16.37 -12.40 -24.06
CA GLN A 80 -16.82 -11.90 -25.35
C GLN A 80 -15.65 -11.73 -26.33
N ARG A 81 -14.54 -11.09 -25.92
CA ARG A 81 -13.33 -10.97 -26.76
C ARG A 81 -12.79 -12.32 -27.22
N LYS A 82 -12.76 -13.33 -26.34
CA LYS A 82 -12.33 -14.70 -26.67
C LYS A 82 -13.26 -15.36 -27.70
N LYS A 83 -14.57 -15.07 -27.66
CA LYS A 83 -15.53 -15.55 -28.67
C LYS A 83 -15.32 -14.86 -30.03
N GLU A 84 -15.15 -13.55 -30.03
CA GLU A 84 -14.85 -12.74 -31.24
C GLU A 84 -13.51 -13.15 -31.88
N GLU A 85 -12.50 -13.49 -31.05
CA GLU A 85 -11.22 -14.00 -31.52
C GLU A 85 -11.31 -15.41 -32.12
N LEU A 86 -12.07 -16.32 -31.49
CA LEU A 86 -12.32 -17.67 -32.03
C LEU A 86 -13.09 -17.61 -33.36
N GLU A 87 -14.17 -16.83 -33.44
CA GLU A 87 -14.94 -16.65 -34.68
C GLU A 87 -14.07 -16.06 -35.81
N ARG A 88 -13.14 -15.15 -35.49
CA ARG A 88 -12.16 -14.65 -36.44
C ARG A 88 -11.17 -15.73 -36.89
N GLN A 89 -10.68 -16.56 -35.99
CA GLN A 89 -9.78 -17.67 -36.33
C GLN A 89 -10.47 -18.73 -37.19
N GLU A 90 -11.73 -19.07 -36.91
CA GLU A 90 -12.54 -19.99 -37.73
C GLU A 90 -12.77 -19.43 -39.14
N LEU A 91 -13.11 -18.14 -39.28
CA LEU A 91 -13.25 -17.47 -40.57
C LEU A 91 -11.92 -17.43 -41.37
N GLU A 92 -10.79 -17.27 -40.70
CA GLU A 92 -9.47 -17.28 -41.35
C GLU A 92 -9.06 -18.70 -41.79
N GLN A 93 -9.35 -19.73 -40.98
CA GLN A 93 -9.15 -21.13 -41.35
C GLN A 93 -10.04 -21.54 -42.54
N GLN A 94 -11.32 -21.13 -42.55
CA GLN A 94 -12.22 -21.40 -43.67
C GLN A 94 -11.74 -20.76 -44.98
N LYS A 95 -11.18 -19.54 -44.94
CA LYS A 95 -10.58 -18.89 -46.11
C LYS A 95 -9.36 -19.65 -46.63
N ARG A 96 -8.40 -19.96 -45.76
CA ARG A 96 -7.19 -20.74 -46.13
C ARG A 96 -7.56 -22.10 -46.73
N ALA A 97 -8.55 -22.78 -46.16
CA ALA A 97 -9.05 -24.07 -46.66
C ALA A 97 -9.85 -23.96 -47.98
N ALA A 98 -10.39 -22.79 -48.32
CA ALA A 98 -11.00 -22.52 -49.63
C ALA A 98 -9.92 -22.22 -50.68
N GLU A 99 -8.95 -21.37 -50.34
CA GLU A 99 -7.78 -21.04 -51.18
C GLU A 99 -6.97 -22.30 -51.53
N GLU A 100 -6.71 -23.17 -50.55
CA GLU A 100 -6.01 -24.45 -50.77
C GLU A 100 -6.78 -25.39 -51.72
N ARG A 101 -8.11 -25.45 -51.62
CA ARG A 101 -8.95 -26.23 -52.54
C ARG A 101 -8.93 -25.67 -53.96
N GLU A 102 -8.93 -24.35 -54.11
CA GLU A 102 -8.84 -23.72 -55.43
C GLU A 102 -7.49 -24.02 -56.09
N ILE A 103 -6.39 -23.94 -55.33
CA ILE A 103 -5.04 -24.34 -55.80
C ILE A 103 -5.04 -25.81 -56.22
N GLN A 104 -5.58 -26.72 -55.41
CA GLN A 104 -5.65 -28.15 -55.75
C GLN A 104 -6.50 -28.41 -57.01
N GLU A 105 -7.59 -27.66 -57.25
CA GLU A 105 -8.37 -27.79 -58.48
C GLU A 105 -7.61 -27.25 -59.71
N GLN A 106 -6.90 -26.11 -59.57
CA GLN A 106 -6.05 -25.56 -60.62
C GLN A 106 -4.90 -26.52 -60.99
N GLU A 107 -4.23 -27.11 -60.00
CA GLU A 107 -3.21 -28.15 -60.24
C GLU A 107 -3.79 -29.41 -60.90
N ALA A 108 -4.96 -29.87 -60.48
CA ALA A 108 -5.64 -31.01 -61.09
C ALA A 108 -5.99 -30.76 -62.56
N ARG A 109 -6.52 -29.56 -62.89
CA ARG A 109 -6.80 -29.13 -64.27
C ARG A 109 -5.51 -29.06 -65.12
N LEU A 110 -4.42 -28.49 -64.58
CA LEU A 110 -3.12 -28.44 -65.25
C LEU A 110 -2.51 -29.84 -65.47
N ALA A 111 -2.65 -30.75 -64.51
CA ALA A 111 -2.19 -32.14 -64.63
C ALA A 111 -3.01 -32.91 -65.68
N GLN A 112 -4.34 -32.69 -65.74
CA GLN A 112 -5.20 -33.26 -66.77
C GLN A 112 -4.84 -32.75 -68.17
N GLN A 113 -4.59 -31.44 -68.31
CA GLN A 113 -4.18 -30.83 -69.58
C GLN A 113 -2.80 -31.33 -70.04
N LYS A 114 -1.84 -31.50 -69.13
CA LYS A 114 -0.54 -32.14 -69.44
C LYS A 114 -0.72 -33.56 -69.96
N ARG A 115 -1.52 -34.39 -69.29
CA ARG A 115 -1.81 -35.77 -69.74
C ARG A 115 -2.47 -35.83 -71.12
N GLN A 116 -3.36 -34.88 -71.44
CA GLN A 116 -3.94 -34.77 -72.79
C GLN A 116 -2.88 -34.39 -73.83
N ASN A 117 -2.07 -33.36 -73.56
CA ASN A 117 -0.98 -32.94 -74.45
C ASN A 117 0.07 -34.05 -74.66
N GLU A 118 0.39 -34.84 -73.63
CA GLU A 118 1.30 -35.99 -73.69
C GLU A 118 0.72 -37.13 -74.54
N ALA A 119 -0.59 -37.42 -74.41
CA ALA A 119 -1.28 -38.42 -75.22
C ALA A 119 -1.36 -38.00 -76.71
N ASP A 120 -1.66 -36.74 -76.99
CA ASP A 120 -1.69 -36.20 -78.36
C ASP A 120 -0.29 -36.13 -78.98
N ALA A 121 0.75 -35.81 -78.19
CA ALA A 121 2.14 -35.87 -78.63
C ALA A 121 2.57 -37.31 -78.96
N LEU A 122 2.16 -38.30 -78.15
CA LEU A 122 2.42 -39.71 -78.41
C LEU A 122 1.70 -40.19 -79.69
N ARG A 123 0.45 -39.78 -79.91
CA ARG A 123 -0.28 -40.04 -81.17
C ARG A 123 0.43 -39.43 -82.37
N ARG A 124 0.81 -38.15 -82.31
CA ARG A 124 1.55 -37.48 -83.40
C ARG A 124 2.88 -38.17 -83.69
N LYS A 125 3.59 -38.67 -82.66
CA LYS A 125 4.83 -39.44 -82.86
C LYS A 125 4.58 -40.79 -83.53
N GLN A 126 3.51 -41.50 -83.18
CA GLN A 126 3.10 -42.74 -83.85
C GLN A 126 2.66 -42.49 -85.31
N GLU A 127 1.92 -41.41 -85.57
CA GLU A 127 1.53 -40.97 -86.91
C GLU A 127 2.77 -40.58 -87.75
N GLN A 128 3.77 -39.92 -87.15
CA GLN A 128 5.07 -39.63 -87.77
C GLN A 128 5.88 -40.90 -88.07
N GLU A 129 6.08 -41.80 -87.09
CA GLU A 129 6.80 -43.07 -87.30
C GLU A 129 6.13 -43.98 -88.34
N ALA A 130 4.80 -43.92 -88.48
CA ALA A 130 4.08 -44.58 -89.56
C ALA A 130 4.29 -43.91 -90.93
N SER A 131 4.39 -42.57 -90.97
CA SER A 131 4.71 -41.84 -92.21
C SER A 131 6.16 -42.04 -92.67
N GLU A 132 7.12 -42.11 -91.75
CA GLU A 132 8.53 -42.36 -92.07
C GLU A 132 8.77 -43.78 -92.62
N ARG A 133 7.97 -44.77 -92.20
CA ARG A 133 8.03 -46.13 -92.77
C ARG A 133 7.56 -46.14 -94.22
N LYS A 134 6.45 -45.46 -94.54
CA LYS A 134 5.98 -45.31 -95.93
C LYS A 134 6.96 -44.52 -96.79
N ALA A 135 7.51 -43.43 -96.27
CA ALA A 135 8.52 -42.63 -96.94
C ALA A 135 9.81 -43.41 -97.23
N LYS A 136 10.14 -44.46 -96.44
CA LYS A 136 11.26 -45.36 -96.74
C LYS A 136 10.94 -46.36 -97.85
N GLU A 137 9.73 -46.93 -97.89
CA GLU A 137 9.30 -47.77 -99.03
C GLU A 137 9.29 -46.96 -100.35
N GLU A 138 8.86 -45.70 -100.32
CA GLU A 138 8.92 -44.82 -101.50
C GLU A 138 10.36 -44.36 -101.84
N ALA A 139 11.23 -44.20 -100.84
CA ALA A 139 12.63 -43.82 -101.07
C ALA A 139 13.46 -44.95 -101.73
N ASP A 140 13.27 -46.20 -101.30
CA ASP A 140 13.95 -47.35 -101.93
C ASP A 140 13.48 -47.57 -103.38
N ALA A 141 12.24 -47.20 -103.71
CA ALA A 141 11.75 -47.16 -105.09
C ALA A 141 12.33 -45.99 -105.93
N ALA A 142 12.62 -44.85 -105.30
CA ALA A 142 13.15 -43.66 -105.96
C ALA A 142 14.67 -43.73 -106.27
N ALA A 143 15.42 -44.62 -105.60
CA ALA A 143 16.88 -44.70 -105.69
C ALA A 143 17.47 -45.09 -107.07
N ALA A 144 16.63 -45.39 -108.06
CA ALA A 144 17.04 -45.83 -109.40
C ALA A 144 17.29 -44.70 -110.42
N ALA A 145 16.93 -43.45 -110.13
CA ALA A 145 16.95 -42.35 -111.12
C ALA A 145 17.64 -41.05 -110.63
N ALA A 146 18.54 -40.51 -111.47
CA ALA A 146 19.32 -39.26 -111.30
C ALA A 146 20.25 -39.20 -110.05
N LYS A 147 21.56 -38.94 -110.12
CA LYS A 147 22.45 -38.52 -111.22
C LYS A 147 22.02 -37.27 -112.00
N THR A 148 22.25 -36.07 -111.44
CA THR A 148 23.16 -35.04 -112.01
C THR A 148 23.37 -33.84 -111.07
N ALA A 149 24.44 -33.06 -111.34
CA ALA A 149 24.87 -31.74 -110.83
C ALA A 149 23.88 -30.88 -109.99
N ALA A 150 24.22 -30.20 -108.88
CA ALA A 150 25.44 -29.53 -108.36
C ALA A 150 25.41 -27.98 -108.45
N ALA A 151 25.40 -27.31 -107.28
CA ALA A 151 25.81 -25.92 -107.02
C ALA A 151 25.92 -25.68 -105.50
N ALA A 152 26.66 -24.65 -105.06
CA ALA A 152 26.90 -24.27 -103.65
C ALA A 152 27.25 -22.75 -103.59
N PRO A 153 27.80 -22.15 -102.52
CA PRO A 153 27.66 -22.29 -101.04
C PRO A 153 27.20 -20.92 -100.43
N PRO A 154 27.50 -20.47 -99.17
CA PRO A 154 27.81 -21.12 -97.89
C PRO A 154 26.61 -20.92 -96.89
N ALA A 155 26.61 -20.46 -95.62
CA ALA A 155 27.62 -20.00 -94.64
C ALA A 155 27.17 -20.03 -93.15
N GLN A 156 28.17 -19.90 -92.27
CA GLN A 156 28.30 -19.27 -90.93
C GLN A 156 27.09 -18.56 -90.25
N ALA A 157 26.95 -18.50 -88.92
CA ALA A 157 27.62 -19.20 -87.79
C ALA A 157 26.83 -18.99 -86.47
N ALA A 158 27.20 -19.73 -85.41
CA ALA A 158 26.75 -19.54 -84.01
C ALA A 158 27.71 -18.54 -83.27
N PRO A 159 27.79 -18.40 -81.91
CA PRO A 159 27.03 -19.05 -80.81
C PRO A 159 26.75 -18.21 -79.51
N LYS A 160 26.06 -18.82 -78.51
CA LYS A 160 26.19 -18.58 -77.02
C LYS A 160 25.78 -17.18 -76.45
N THR A 161 25.54 -16.90 -75.15
CA THR A 161 25.37 -17.68 -73.88
C THR A 161 24.73 -16.83 -72.75
N GLN A 162 24.10 -17.50 -71.75
CA GLN A 162 24.04 -17.14 -70.30
C GLN A 162 23.24 -15.88 -69.85
N GLN A 163 22.30 -16.01 -68.87
CA GLN A 163 22.47 -15.98 -67.38
C GLN A 163 22.70 -14.53 -66.86
N SER A 164 21.86 -13.92 -66.02
CA SER A 164 21.71 -14.22 -64.57
C SER A 164 20.57 -13.43 -63.87
N GLN A 165 20.27 -13.79 -62.60
CA GLN A 165 19.61 -12.99 -61.54
C GLN A 165 20.53 -11.84 -61.01
N PRO A 166 20.21 -10.97 -59.99
CA PRO A 166 19.05 -10.92 -59.05
C PRO A 166 18.43 -9.48 -58.81
N GLN A 167 17.60 -9.37 -57.74
CA GLN A 167 17.19 -8.16 -56.97
C GLN A 167 18.40 -7.53 -56.18
N PRO A 168 18.32 -6.46 -55.29
CA PRO A 168 17.16 -5.88 -54.57
C PRO A 168 17.21 -4.34 -54.26
N ALA A 169 16.55 -3.94 -53.13
CA ALA A 169 16.43 -2.63 -52.46
C ALA A 169 15.33 -1.68 -53.02
N SER A 170 14.34 -1.15 -52.27
CA SER A 170 14.15 -0.76 -50.85
C SER A 170 14.43 0.73 -50.57
N THR A 171 13.41 1.48 -50.16
CA THR A 171 13.49 2.90 -49.77
C THR A 171 12.58 3.21 -48.58
N LEU A 172 13.15 3.90 -47.58
CA LEU A 172 12.51 4.43 -46.38
C LEU A 172 13.53 5.40 -45.74
N VAL A 173 13.11 6.60 -45.30
CA VAL A 173 13.70 7.43 -44.20
C VAL A 173 13.18 8.90 -44.26
N THR A 174 12.30 9.19 -43.30
CA THR A 174 12.33 10.33 -42.34
C THR A 174 12.09 11.80 -42.76
N GLN A 175 11.31 12.51 -41.90
CA GLN A 175 11.20 13.97 -41.78
C GLN A 175 12.22 14.49 -40.73
N PRO A 176 12.54 15.80 -40.68
CA PRO A 176 11.76 16.69 -39.79
C PRO A 176 11.59 18.13 -40.31
N SER A 177 10.68 18.92 -39.72
CA SER A 177 10.58 20.37 -39.96
C SER A 177 9.90 21.16 -38.82
N THR A 178 10.39 22.39 -38.63
CA THR A 178 9.78 23.56 -37.96
C THR A 178 9.44 23.55 -36.46
N VAL A 179 10.09 24.50 -35.78
CA VAL A 179 9.80 25.14 -34.47
C VAL A 179 8.86 26.37 -34.68
N PRO A 180 8.56 27.22 -33.67
CA PRO A 180 8.07 26.97 -32.30
C PRO A 180 6.79 27.81 -31.97
N ALA A 181 6.17 27.60 -30.81
CA ALA A 181 5.24 28.57 -30.21
C ALA A 181 5.25 28.51 -28.67
N ALA A 182 5.18 29.65 -28.01
CA ALA A 182 5.11 29.76 -26.55
C ALA A 182 4.17 30.89 -26.12
N GLN A 183 3.35 30.66 -25.09
CA GLN A 183 2.69 31.70 -24.30
C GLN A 183 2.64 31.30 -22.80
N PRO A 184 2.73 32.28 -21.87
CA PRO A 184 2.63 32.06 -20.42
C PRO A 184 1.17 32.23 -19.93
N ILE A 185 0.97 32.74 -18.69
CA ILE A 185 -0.30 32.98 -17.96
C ILE A 185 -0.81 31.72 -17.22
N SER A 186 -1.11 31.72 -15.91
CA SER A 186 -0.84 32.69 -14.83
C SER A 186 -0.94 32.03 -13.45
N LYS A 187 -0.23 32.54 -12.44
CA LYS A 187 -0.45 32.20 -11.02
C LYS A 187 -1.47 33.17 -10.37
N PRO A 188 -2.50 32.67 -9.66
CA PRO A 188 -3.13 33.43 -8.58
C PRO A 188 -2.25 33.36 -7.33
N ALA A 189 -1.97 34.50 -6.70
CA ALA A 189 -1.31 34.56 -5.40
C ALA A 189 -2.33 35.01 -4.34
N THR A 190 -2.69 34.12 -3.41
CA THR A 190 -3.55 34.47 -2.28
C THR A 190 -2.68 35.08 -1.18
N GLN A 191 -3.01 36.31 -0.77
CA GLN A 191 -2.22 37.08 0.20
C GLN A 191 -2.42 36.55 1.63
N ILE A 192 -1.34 36.54 2.42
CA ILE A 192 -1.41 36.27 3.86
C ILE A 192 -1.81 37.57 4.55
N ALA A 193 -3.05 37.65 5.04
CA ALA A 193 -3.48 38.75 5.91
C ALA A 193 -3.00 38.51 7.35
N ALA A 194 -2.40 39.53 7.95
CA ALA A 194 -2.02 39.51 9.38
C ALA A 194 -3.28 39.65 10.27
N PRO A 195 -3.30 39.04 11.47
CA PRO A 195 -4.50 39.01 12.30
C PRO A 195 -4.81 40.37 12.93
N SER A 196 -6.03 40.87 12.72
CA SER A 196 -6.58 41.97 13.52
C SER A 196 -7.07 41.44 14.87
N SER A 197 -6.74 42.14 15.96
CA SER A 197 -7.09 41.75 17.32
C SER A 197 -8.57 41.99 17.62
N ALA A 198 -9.30 40.91 17.93
CA ALA A 198 -10.67 40.96 18.42
C ALA A 198 -10.85 39.98 19.60
N SER A 199 -11.22 40.50 20.76
CA SER A 199 -11.43 39.74 22.00
C SER A 199 -12.85 39.17 22.06
N GLY A 200 -13.02 37.88 22.28
CA GLY A 200 -14.34 37.30 22.57
C GLY A 200 -14.40 35.78 22.55
N ALA A 201 -15.06 35.20 23.56
CA ALA A 201 -15.55 33.81 23.62
C ALA A 201 -14.58 32.71 23.10
N GLN A 202 -13.57 32.36 23.89
CA GLN A 202 -12.85 31.09 23.69
C GLN A 202 -13.81 29.92 23.92
N SER A 203 -13.97 29.05 22.91
CA SER A 203 -14.67 27.78 23.07
C SER A 203 -13.89 26.87 24.01
N ALA A 204 -14.51 26.43 25.11
CA ALA A 204 -13.89 25.68 26.21
C ALA A 204 -13.43 24.23 25.85
N LEU A 205 -13.39 23.89 24.56
CA LEU A 205 -13.06 22.57 24.02
C LEU A 205 -11.75 22.55 23.20
N LYS A 206 -10.97 23.64 23.20
CA LYS A 206 -9.67 23.72 22.52
C LYS A 206 -8.57 24.12 23.50
N SER A 207 -7.60 23.24 23.71
CA SER A 207 -6.40 23.52 24.48
C SER A 207 -5.66 24.73 23.90
N THR A 208 -5.24 25.66 24.76
CA THR A 208 -4.43 26.81 24.35
C THR A 208 -3.04 26.36 23.89
N PRO A 209 -2.33 27.11 23.03
CA PRO A 209 -0.97 26.76 22.60
C PRO A 209 -0.01 26.55 23.78
N ALA A 210 -0.11 27.36 24.83
CA ALA A 210 0.71 27.22 26.04
C ALA A 210 0.43 25.89 26.80
N GLN A 211 -0.81 25.39 26.80
CA GLN A 211 -1.13 24.08 27.38
C GLN A 211 -0.56 22.93 26.53
N LEU A 212 -0.62 23.04 25.20
CA LEU A 212 0.00 22.06 24.29
C LEU A 212 1.53 22.02 24.48
N GLU A 213 2.18 23.18 24.61
CA GLU A 213 3.60 23.27 24.92
C GLU A 213 3.95 22.70 26.30
N ALA A 214 3.13 22.94 27.33
CA ALA A 214 3.35 22.36 28.66
C ALA A 214 3.28 20.83 28.64
N VAL A 215 2.29 20.25 27.93
CA VAL A 215 2.16 18.80 27.74
C VAL A 215 3.34 18.23 26.95
N HIS A 216 3.70 18.86 25.82
CA HIS A 216 4.86 18.47 25.01
C HIS A 216 6.17 18.49 25.82
N ASN A 217 6.41 19.55 26.59
CA ASN A 217 7.59 19.66 27.46
C ASN A 217 7.61 18.57 28.55
N ARG A 218 6.46 18.17 29.10
CA ARG A 218 6.36 17.04 30.04
C ARG A 218 6.74 15.71 29.36
N TYR A 219 6.27 15.47 28.14
CA TYR A 219 6.67 14.29 27.35
C TYR A 219 8.15 14.31 26.94
N LEU A 220 8.73 15.47 26.64
CA LEU A 220 10.18 15.61 26.44
C LEU A 220 10.97 15.31 27.72
N ALA A 221 10.45 15.67 28.90
CA ALA A 221 11.05 15.30 30.18
C ALA A 221 11.00 13.79 30.44
N ILE A 222 9.85 13.14 30.17
CA ILE A 222 9.70 11.67 30.22
C ILE A 222 10.72 11.01 29.28
N HIS A 223 10.87 11.49 28.05
CA HIS A 223 11.88 10.95 27.11
C HIS A 223 13.33 11.10 27.61
N LYS A 224 13.66 12.23 28.26
CA LYS A 224 14.97 12.44 28.91
C LYS A 224 15.19 11.45 30.06
N SER A 225 14.17 11.19 30.88
CA SER A 225 14.23 10.17 31.95
C SER A 225 14.38 8.75 31.39
N LEU A 226 13.68 8.42 30.29
CA LEU A 226 13.79 7.14 29.58
C LEU A 226 15.14 6.92 28.86
N LYS A 227 15.91 7.99 28.60
CA LYS A 227 17.32 7.90 28.18
C LYS A 227 18.20 7.49 29.37
N LYS A 228 18.17 8.28 30.46
CA LYS A 228 18.89 8.04 31.71
C LYS A 228 18.65 6.64 32.30
N MET A 229 17.42 6.13 32.18
CA MET A 229 17.10 4.76 32.58
C MET A 229 17.89 3.72 31.76
N ARG A 230 17.95 3.83 30.42
CA ARG A 230 18.69 2.86 29.60
C ARG A 230 20.19 2.87 29.88
N GLU A 231 20.77 4.05 30.11
CA GLU A 231 22.18 4.20 30.47
C GLU A 231 22.50 3.41 31.76
N LYS A 232 21.64 3.51 32.79
CA LYS A 232 21.78 2.77 34.05
C LYS A 232 21.36 1.31 34.00
N VAL A 233 20.54 0.91 33.04
CA VAL A 233 20.05 -0.47 32.94
C VAL A 233 21.19 -1.44 32.64
N ASP A 234 22.13 -1.08 31.78
CA ASP A 234 23.27 -1.93 31.47
C ASP A 234 24.22 -2.04 32.70
N GLU A 235 24.39 -0.97 33.49
CA GLU A 235 25.11 -0.97 34.77
C GLU A 235 24.44 -1.84 35.86
N GLN A 236 23.10 -1.83 35.90
CA GLN A 236 22.30 -2.60 36.85
C GLN A 236 22.02 -4.04 36.38
N SER A 237 22.43 -4.40 35.17
CA SER A 237 22.37 -5.76 34.67
C SER A 237 23.53 -6.58 35.25
N ALA A 238 23.22 -7.52 36.14
CA ALA A 238 24.21 -8.45 36.65
C ALA A 238 24.82 -9.27 35.48
N PRO A 239 26.10 -9.68 35.53
CA PRO A 239 26.76 -10.39 34.41
C PRO A 239 26.07 -11.69 33.95
N GLN A 240 25.19 -12.25 34.79
CA GLN A 240 24.40 -13.45 34.52
C GLN A 240 23.05 -13.13 33.82
N TRP A 241 22.71 -11.85 33.61
CA TRP A 241 21.44 -11.38 33.05
C TRP A 241 21.67 -10.57 31.77
N SER A 242 21.64 -11.26 30.63
CA SER A 242 21.72 -10.62 29.33
C SER A 242 20.37 -9.96 28.96
N ILE A 243 20.17 -8.71 29.40
CA ILE A 243 19.15 -7.81 28.83
C ILE A 243 19.34 -7.69 27.31
N SER A 244 20.60 -7.76 26.87
CA SER A 244 20.98 -7.85 25.47
C SER A 244 20.32 -9.00 24.71
N ASP A 245 20.07 -10.16 25.32
CA ASP A 245 19.45 -11.30 24.63
C ASP A 245 17.93 -11.11 24.50
N TYR A 246 17.27 -10.63 25.54
CA TYR A 246 15.86 -10.19 25.45
C TYR A 246 15.68 -9.08 24.43
N ARG A 247 16.59 -8.10 24.41
CA ARG A 247 16.64 -7.04 23.39
C ARG A 247 16.86 -7.59 21.99
N ARG A 248 17.77 -8.56 21.79
CA ARG A 248 18.01 -9.23 20.50
C ARG A 248 16.76 -10.00 20.05
N LYS A 249 16.15 -10.79 20.94
CA LYS A 249 14.93 -11.58 20.71
C LYS A 249 13.77 -10.69 20.26
N ILE A 250 13.50 -9.60 20.99
CA ILE A 250 12.49 -8.60 20.62
C ILE A 250 12.83 -7.91 19.29
N ASN A 251 14.08 -7.46 19.09
CA ASN A 251 14.49 -6.77 17.87
C ASN A 251 14.32 -7.65 16.60
N THR A 252 14.75 -8.91 16.69
CA THR A 252 14.58 -9.89 15.60
C THR A 252 13.12 -10.19 15.32
N VAL A 253 12.26 -10.32 16.35
CA VAL A 253 10.83 -10.61 16.16
C VAL A 253 10.06 -9.41 15.61
N ILE A 254 10.36 -8.17 16.04
CA ILE A 254 9.75 -6.96 15.44
C ILE A 254 10.19 -6.80 13.97
N GLY A 255 11.45 -7.11 13.64
CA GLY A 255 11.93 -7.16 12.25
C GLY A 255 11.36 -8.31 11.39
N GLN A 256 10.55 -9.22 11.96
CA GLN A 256 9.86 -10.29 11.23
C GLN A 256 8.40 -9.94 10.86
N PHE A 257 7.93 -8.73 11.17
CA PHE A 257 6.60 -8.28 10.76
C PHE A 257 6.55 -7.99 9.25
N THR A 258 5.45 -8.43 8.62
CA THR A 258 5.23 -8.35 7.17
C THR A 258 3.77 -7.96 6.90
N PRO A 259 3.31 -7.79 5.64
CA PRO A 259 1.88 -7.63 5.36
C PRO A 259 1.03 -8.88 5.68
N ASP A 260 1.65 -10.03 5.98
CA ASP A 260 0.97 -11.30 6.26
C ASP A 260 0.40 -11.36 7.69
N LYS A 261 -0.92 -11.15 7.78
CA LYS A 261 -1.70 -11.18 9.05
C LYS A 261 -1.57 -12.51 9.81
N VAL A 262 -1.27 -13.63 9.16
CA VAL A 262 -1.10 -14.94 9.83
C VAL A 262 0.27 -15.05 10.47
N LYS A 263 1.35 -14.70 9.74
CA LYS A 263 2.72 -14.69 10.28
C LYS A 263 2.84 -13.69 11.44
N ASN A 264 2.22 -12.52 11.33
CA ASN A 264 2.24 -11.49 12.36
C ASN A 264 1.62 -11.94 13.70
N ARG A 265 0.60 -12.82 13.68
CA ARG A 265 0.04 -13.41 14.91
C ARG A 265 1.07 -14.27 15.66
N VAL A 266 1.91 -15.01 14.93
CA VAL A 266 3.00 -15.82 15.52
C VAL A 266 4.12 -14.91 16.05
N ALA A 267 4.47 -13.84 15.32
CA ALA A 267 5.45 -12.86 15.77
C ALA A 267 4.97 -12.11 17.03
N LEU A 268 3.71 -11.65 17.07
CA LEU A 268 3.09 -11.05 18.25
C LEU A 268 3.10 -12.01 19.45
N LYS A 269 2.75 -13.30 19.25
CA LYS A 269 2.81 -14.30 20.32
C LYS A 269 4.23 -14.41 20.91
N ARG A 270 5.27 -14.42 20.07
CA ARG A 270 6.67 -14.42 20.50
C ARG A 270 7.08 -13.17 21.28
N VAL A 271 6.55 -11.99 20.93
CA VAL A 271 6.76 -10.75 21.73
C VAL A 271 6.17 -10.92 23.13
N LEU A 272 4.91 -11.37 23.23
CA LEU A 272 4.22 -11.56 24.51
C LEU A 272 4.84 -12.67 25.36
N GLU A 273 5.27 -13.78 24.73
CA GLU A 273 6.03 -14.85 25.39
C GLU A 273 7.35 -14.31 25.97
N THR A 274 8.07 -13.47 25.23
CA THR A 274 9.34 -12.87 25.68
C THR A 274 9.14 -11.90 26.85
N LEU A 275 8.06 -11.12 26.86
CA LEU A 275 7.72 -10.22 27.97
C LEU A 275 7.24 -11.00 29.21
N ASN A 276 6.44 -12.05 29.01
CA ASN A 276 6.02 -12.95 30.09
C ASN A 276 7.21 -13.69 30.71
N GLU A 277 8.14 -14.20 29.89
CA GLU A 277 9.35 -14.89 30.35
C GLU A 277 10.19 -14.02 31.29
N VAL A 278 10.38 -12.75 30.94
CA VAL A 278 11.08 -11.76 31.79
C VAL A 278 10.35 -11.54 33.12
N LEU A 279 9.03 -11.35 33.09
CA LEU A 279 8.23 -11.14 34.30
C LEU A 279 8.21 -12.36 35.23
N THR A 280 8.12 -13.57 34.68
CA THR A 280 8.05 -14.82 35.45
C THR A 280 9.42 -15.24 35.97
N SER A 281 10.50 -14.98 35.22
CA SER A 281 11.84 -15.46 35.58
C SER A 281 12.46 -14.66 36.72
N ARG A 282 12.46 -13.32 36.63
CA ARG A 282 12.96 -12.41 37.69
C ARG A 282 12.25 -11.05 37.64
N PRO A 283 11.40 -10.71 38.64
CA PRO A 283 10.75 -9.39 38.72
C PRO A 283 11.67 -8.29 39.28
N GLU A 284 12.83 -8.64 39.82
CA GLU A 284 13.84 -7.71 40.33
C GLU A 284 15.01 -7.54 39.33
N PRO A 285 15.67 -6.36 39.29
CA PRO A 285 15.39 -5.15 40.08
C PRO A 285 14.14 -4.39 39.62
N THR A 286 13.58 -3.55 40.50
CA THR A 286 12.44 -2.67 40.17
C THR A 286 12.85 -1.22 39.97
N ILE A 287 11.99 -0.43 39.35
CA ILE A 287 12.17 1.02 39.15
C ILE A 287 10.85 1.75 39.42
N ASN A 288 10.94 2.96 39.99
CA ASN A 288 9.80 3.88 40.09
C ASN A 288 9.41 4.37 38.68
N VAL A 289 8.18 4.07 38.24
CA VAL A 289 7.61 4.44 36.94
C VAL A 289 6.78 5.71 36.96
N THR A 290 6.49 6.29 38.14
CA THR A 290 5.77 7.57 38.26
C THR A 290 6.42 8.70 37.44
N PRO A 291 7.78 8.82 37.34
CA PRO A 291 8.44 9.79 36.44
C PRO A 291 8.29 9.53 34.94
N PHE A 292 7.67 8.42 34.53
CA PHE A 292 7.35 8.10 33.13
C PHE A 292 5.87 8.34 32.78
N LEU A 293 5.04 8.76 33.75
CA LEU A 293 3.62 9.07 33.55
C LEU A 293 3.41 10.57 33.30
N ALA A 294 2.67 10.90 32.26
CA ALA A 294 2.32 12.26 31.89
C ALA A 294 1.13 12.81 32.69
N ASN A 295 0.32 11.95 33.29
CA ASN A 295 -0.68 12.29 34.31
C ASN A 295 -0.80 11.13 35.33
N PRO A 296 0.09 11.04 36.35
CA PRO A 296 -0.07 10.07 37.42
C PRO A 296 -1.34 10.43 38.24
N PRO A 297 -2.25 9.46 38.52
CA PRO A 297 -3.52 9.76 39.18
C PRO A 297 -3.38 10.10 40.67
N ASP A 298 -2.22 9.82 41.28
CA ASP A 298 -1.85 10.24 42.62
C ASP A 298 -0.31 10.39 42.74
N ASN A 299 0.15 10.97 43.85
CA ASN A 299 1.56 11.22 44.13
C ASN A 299 2.36 10.01 44.67
N SER A 300 1.83 8.78 44.60
CA SER A 300 2.55 7.58 45.07
C SER A 300 3.68 7.14 44.14
N GLU A 301 4.71 6.52 44.72
CA GLU A 301 5.80 5.87 43.97
C GLU A 301 5.34 4.50 43.46
N ARG A 302 5.19 4.39 42.14
CA ARG A 302 4.73 3.16 41.47
C ARG A 302 5.95 2.36 41.06
N HIS A 303 6.16 1.18 41.63
CA HIS A 303 7.27 0.32 41.23
C HIS A 303 6.84 -0.74 40.19
N MET A 304 7.73 -1.02 39.24
CA MET A 304 7.59 -2.13 38.28
C MET A 304 8.96 -2.76 37.98
N PRO A 305 9.02 -4.01 37.48
CA PRO A 305 10.26 -4.65 37.05
C PRO A 305 11.00 -3.81 36.00
N LEU A 306 12.26 -3.45 36.27
CA LEU A 306 13.10 -2.63 35.40
C LEU A 306 13.23 -3.24 33.99
N ALA A 307 13.33 -4.57 33.95
CA ALA A 307 13.38 -5.37 32.73
C ALA A 307 12.17 -5.14 31.81
N LEU A 308 10.95 -5.14 32.36
CA LEU A 308 9.72 -4.88 31.60
C LEU A 308 9.73 -3.44 31.08
N VAL A 309 9.98 -2.45 31.94
CA VAL A 309 9.95 -1.03 31.58
C VAL A 309 10.98 -0.70 30.49
N TYR A 310 12.16 -1.31 30.55
CA TYR A 310 13.17 -1.24 29.48
C TYR A 310 12.68 -1.85 28.16
N LEU A 311 12.06 -3.03 28.20
CA LEU A 311 11.57 -3.70 26.98
C LEU A 311 10.36 -3.00 26.37
N LEU A 312 9.47 -2.40 27.15
CA LEU A 312 8.42 -1.50 26.65
C LEU A 312 9.03 -0.27 25.95
N ASN A 313 10.01 0.39 26.59
CA ASN A 313 10.78 1.50 26.03
C ASN A 313 11.54 1.12 24.74
N LEU A 314 11.98 -0.14 24.62
CA LEU A 314 12.57 -0.72 23.42
C LEU A 314 11.53 -0.97 22.31
N ILE A 315 10.43 -1.67 22.60
CA ILE A 315 9.36 -1.98 21.62
C ILE A 315 8.82 -0.68 21.02
N SER A 316 8.48 0.31 21.85
CA SER A 316 8.03 1.62 21.38
C SER A 316 9.08 2.37 20.56
N LYS A 317 10.39 2.12 20.74
CA LYS A 317 11.43 2.67 19.85
C LYS A 317 11.44 1.91 18.52
N LEU A 318 11.44 0.58 18.56
CA LEU A 318 11.53 -0.25 17.35
C LEU A 318 10.34 -0.05 16.42
N VAL A 319 9.12 0.03 16.97
CA VAL A 319 7.92 0.25 16.18
C VAL A 319 7.91 1.65 15.55
N ILE A 320 8.23 2.72 16.29
CA ILE A 320 8.32 4.07 15.71
C ILE A 320 9.45 4.16 14.66
N ASN A 321 10.56 3.44 14.86
CA ASN A 321 11.61 3.31 13.85
C ASN A 321 11.14 2.56 12.57
N GLN A 322 10.08 1.74 12.62
CA GLN A 322 9.48 1.08 11.47
C GLN A 322 8.38 1.95 10.82
N PHE A 323 7.62 2.72 11.61
CA PHE A 323 6.69 3.74 11.10
C PHE A 323 7.43 4.82 10.30
N CYS A 324 8.59 5.27 10.80
CA CYS A 324 9.56 6.10 10.06
C CYS A 324 10.26 5.40 8.88
N SER A 325 9.67 4.37 8.27
CA SER A 325 10.19 3.70 7.07
C SER A 325 9.09 3.46 6.05
N ASP A 326 9.47 3.42 4.78
CA ASP A 326 8.63 3.40 3.57
C ASP A 326 7.63 2.22 3.50
N ASN A 327 7.74 1.23 4.40
CA ASN A 327 6.92 0.02 4.41
C ASN A 327 5.57 0.22 5.12
N ILE A 328 4.73 1.09 4.56
CA ILE A 328 3.37 1.41 5.06
C ILE A 328 2.54 0.13 5.33
N ALA A 329 2.75 -0.93 4.54
CA ALA A 329 2.02 -2.19 4.63
C ALA A 329 2.31 -3.03 5.91
N THR A 330 3.25 -2.64 6.78
CA THR A 330 3.43 -3.24 8.12
C THR A 330 2.90 -2.38 9.27
N ILE A 331 2.49 -1.14 9.01
CA ILE A 331 2.09 -0.16 10.06
C ILE A 331 0.95 -0.71 10.91
N ASP A 332 -0.17 -1.14 10.30
CA ASP A 332 -1.31 -1.75 11.01
C ASP A 332 -0.90 -2.91 11.92
N ALA A 333 -0.03 -3.78 11.42
CA ALA A 333 0.39 -4.98 12.13
C ALA A 333 1.25 -4.66 13.36
N LEU A 334 2.10 -3.64 13.25
CA LEU A 334 2.94 -3.13 14.33
C LEU A 334 2.16 -2.25 15.32
N ALA A 335 1.15 -1.51 14.85
CA ALA A 335 0.19 -0.80 15.68
C ALA A 335 -0.61 -1.77 16.57
N ILE A 336 -1.02 -2.93 16.03
CA ILE A 336 -1.63 -4.02 16.82
C ILE A 336 -0.66 -4.54 17.89
N VAL A 337 0.66 -4.60 17.65
CA VAL A 337 1.64 -4.94 18.71
C VAL A 337 1.61 -3.91 19.82
N LEU A 338 1.66 -2.62 19.49
CA LEU A 338 1.62 -1.54 20.49
C LEU A 338 0.34 -1.59 21.32
N VAL A 339 -0.83 -1.68 20.67
CA VAL A 339 -2.12 -1.79 21.38
C VAL A 339 -2.14 -3.02 22.28
N THR A 340 -1.80 -4.20 21.76
CA THR A 340 -1.82 -5.45 22.54
C THR A 340 -0.84 -5.42 23.71
N VAL A 341 0.33 -4.82 23.55
CA VAL A 341 1.34 -4.74 24.63
C VAL A 341 0.94 -3.70 25.69
N PHE A 342 0.46 -2.52 25.31
CA PHE A 342 0.11 -1.47 26.27
C PHE A 342 -1.30 -1.59 26.88
N SER A 343 -2.15 -2.51 26.41
CA SER A 343 -3.46 -2.83 27.01
C SER A 343 -3.46 -4.09 27.88
N LYS A 344 -2.41 -4.91 27.81
CA LYS A 344 -2.39 -6.23 28.46
C LYS A 344 -2.24 -6.12 29.99
N PRO A 345 -3.18 -6.65 30.79
CA PRO A 345 -3.23 -6.43 32.25
C PRO A 345 -1.94 -6.77 33.00
N GLU A 346 -1.25 -7.86 32.64
CA GLU A 346 0.02 -8.25 33.29
C GLU A 346 1.16 -7.25 33.08
N TYR A 347 1.03 -6.30 32.14
CA TYR A 347 2.02 -5.25 31.85
C TYR A 347 1.55 -3.85 32.32
N LEU A 348 0.36 -3.74 32.93
CA LEU A 348 -0.14 -2.53 33.57
C LEU A 348 0.32 -2.48 35.02
N HIS A 349 0.67 -1.29 35.55
CA HIS A 349 0.90 -1.16 36.98
C HIS A 349 -0.44 -1.39 37.73
N ASN A 350 -0.41 -2.32 38.68
CA ASN A 350 -1.57 -2.82 39.43
C ASN A 350 -2.77 -3.17 38.54
N GLY A 351 -2.53 -3.74 37.35
CA GLY A 351 -3.58 -4.17 36.41
C GLY A 351 -4.44 -3.05 35.83
N THR A 352 -4.10 -1.77 36.05
CA THR A 352 -4.96 -0.62 35.74
C THR A 352 -4.23 0.53 35.03
N THR A 353 -3.01 0.88 35.47
CA THR A 353 -2.29 2.04 34.94
C THR A 353 -1.36 1.63 33.80
N SER A 354 -1.66 2.05 32.57
CA SER A 354 -0.82 1.78 31.40
C SER A 354 0.40 2.69 31.33
N LEU A 355 1.53 2.14 30.88
CA LEU A 355 2.75 2.90 30.57
C LEU A 355 2.77 3.47 29.15
N ILE A 356 1.60 3.67 28.52
CA ILE A 356 1.46 4.20 27.15
C ILE A 356 2.18 5.56 26.94
N ASP A 357 2.37 6.33 28.00
CA ASP A 357 3.18 7.55 27.98
C ASP A 357 4.64 7.34 27.52
N ILE A 358 5.19 6.13 27.68
CA ILE A 358 6.51 5.74 27.15
C ILE A 358 6.54 5.72 25.61
N LEU A 359 5.40 5.45 24.97
CA LEU A 359 5.21 5.55 23.52
C LEU A 359 4.96 7.02 23.11
N LEU A 360 4.05 7.71 23.79
CA LEU A 360 3.70 9.11 23.47
C LEU A 360 4.90 10.05 23.63
N ALA A 361 5.77 9.82 24.63
CA ALA A 361 7.04 10.53 24.81
C ALA A 361 8.01 10.41 23.62
N LYS A 362 7.86 9.39 22.77
CA LYS A 362 8.64 9.24 21.53
C LYS A 362 7.96 9.92 20.35
N TYR A 363 6.63 9.81 20.23
CA TYR A 363 5.87 10.55 19.21
C TYR A 363 6.09 12.06 19.35
N HIS A 364 6.04 12.61 20.56
CA HIS A 364 6.38 14.01 20.84
C HIS A 364 7.82 14.42 20.50
N VAL A 365 8.71 13.49 20.14
CA VAL A 365 10.10 13.75 19.72
C VAL A 365 10.30 13.52 18.22
N VAL A 366 9.55 12.59 17.64
CA VAL A 366 9.69 12.16 16.24
C VAL A 366 8.71 12.88 15.33
N CYS A 367 7.47 13.09 15.76
CA CYS A 367 6.41 13.80 15.01
C CYS A 367 5.60 14.73 15.95
N PRO A 368 6.19 15.86 16.40
CA PRO A 368 5.53 16.80 17.33
C PRO A 368 4.26 17.46 16.75
N VAL A 369 4.16 17.54 15.43
CA VAL A 369 3.05 18.18 14.71
C VAL A 369 1.68 17.51 14.97
N LEU A 370 1.66 16.21 15.29
CA LEU A 370 0.44 15.49 15.72
C LEU A 370 -0.18 16.06 17.00
N PHE A 371 0.60 16.81 17.79
CA PHE A 371 0.19 17.40 19.06
C PHE A 371 0.03 18.93 18.97
N GLY A 372 -0.06 19.48 17.75
CA GLY A 372 -0.18 20.91 17.51
C GLY A 372 1.11 21.72 17.73
N ILE A 373 2.27 21.06 17.79
CA ILE A 373 3.58 21.71 17.92
C ILE A 373 4.12 22.01 16.53
N TYR A 374 4.05 23.30 16.14
CA TYR A 374 4.51 23.80 14.84
C TYR A 374 5.77 24.67 14.99
N GLY A 375 6.57 24.75 13.92
CA GLY A 375 7.78 25.55 13.82
C GLY A 375 8.05 25.98 12.37
N ASN A 376 8.94 26.94 12.16
CA ASN A 376 9.29 27.44 10.82
C ASN A 376 10.38 26.56 10.17
N GLU A 377 10.03 25.79 9.15
CA GLU A 377 10.94 24.93 8.36
C GLU A 377 12.20 25.64 7.83
N LYS A 378 12.18 26.98 7.68
CA LYS A 378 13.31 27.78 7.22
C LYS A 378 14.35 28.09 8.31
N THR A 379 14.04 27.82 9.57
CA THR A 379 14.94 28.07 10.72
C THR A 379 15.26 26.76 11.41
N ASP A 380 16.49 26.56 11.86
CA ASP A 380 16.91 25.28 12.43
C ASP A 380 16.24 24.99 13.78
N GLU A 381 15.93 26.02 14.58
CA GLU A 381 15.04 25.92 15.75
C GLU A 381 13.65 25.39 15.36
N GLY A 382 13.08 25.92 14.27
CA GLY A 382 11.78 25.50 13.76
C GLY A 382 11.77 24.07 13.21
N LYS A 383 12.83 23.65 12.51
CA LYS A 383 13.06 22.27 12.07
C LYS A 383 13.13 21.30 13.25
N GLN A 384 13.97 21.61 14.26
CA GLN A 384 14.08 20.80 15.47
C GLN A 384 12.74 20.68 16.20
N ARG A 385 11.98 21.79 16.28
CA ARG A 385 10.66 21.85 16.93
C ARG A 385 9.57 21.03 16.22
N ILE A 386 9.71 20.73 14.92
CA ILE A 386 8.82 19.80 14.19
C ILE A 386 9.39 18.38 14.03
N GLY A 387 10.47 18.03 14.75
CA GLY A 387 11.03 16.67 14.71
C GLY A 387 11.90 16.35 13.48
N TRP A 388 12.22 17.35 12.66
CA TRP A 388 13.19 17.22 11.57
C TRP A 388 14.59 17.06 12.18
N TRP A 389 15.31 16.00 11.79
CA TRP A 389 16.67 15.73 12.25
C TRP A 389 17.71 16.39 11.33
N GLU A 390 18.78 16.92 11.92
CA GLU A 390 19.80 17.77 11.30
C GLU A 390 20.41 17.24 9.98
N TYR A 391 20.49 15.92 9.80
CA TYR A 391 21.14 15.26 8.65
C TYR A 391 20.15 14.57 7.68
N VAL A 392 18.86 14.89 7.74
CA VAL A 392 17.79 14.21 7.00
C VAL A 392 17.25 15.14 5.90
N SER A 393 17.07 14.63 4.68
CA SER A 393 16.56 15.46 3.57
C SER A 393 15.08 15.84 3.77
N LEU A 394 14.58 16.80 2.99
CA LEU A 394 13.15 17.16 3.00
C LEU A 394 12.24 16.00 2.57
N GLU A 395 12.74 15.11 1.69
CA GLU A 395 11.96 13.97 1.20
C GLU A 395 11.94 12.86 2.26
N ASP A 396 13.11 12.50 2.82
CA ASP A 396 13.21 11.56 3.95
C ASP A 396 12.39 12.04 5.16
N HIS A 397 12.40 13.35 5.45
CA HIS A 397 11.62 13.92 6.54
C HIS A 397 10.12 13.76 6.27
N LYS A 398 9.64 14.05 5.05
CA LYS A 398 8.23 13.86 4.67
C LYS A 398 7.80 12.40 4.77
N THR A 399 8.58 11.46 4.23
CA THR A 399 8.30 10.02 4.34
C THR A 399 8.21 9.60 5.82
N ARG A 400 9.14 10.08 6.66
CA ARG A 400 9.13 9.85 8.11
C ARG A 400 7.99 10.54 8.89
N MET A 401 7.28 11.51 8.31
CA MET A 401 6.09 12.12 8.91
C MET A 401 4.78 11.52 8.36
N ALA A 402 4.85 10.74 7.28
CA ALA A 402 3.70 10.14 6.62
C ALA A 402 3.35 8.74 7.15
N GLY A 403 4.31 8.07 7.82
CA GLY A 403 4.12 6.81 8.57
C GLY A 403 4.27 7.02 10.08
#